data_AF-A0A8S0VQA2-F1
#
_entry.id   AF-A0A8S0VQA2-F1
#
_cell.length_a   1.000
_cell.length_b   1.000
_cell.length_c   1.000
_cell.angle_alpha   90.00
_cell.angle_beta   90.00
_cell.angle_gamma   90.00
#
_symmetry.space_group_name_H-M   'P 1'
#
loop_
_entity.id
_entity.type
_entity.pdbx_description
1 polymer ?
#
loop_
_entity_poly.entity_id
_entity_poly.type
_entity_poly.pdbx_seq_one_letter_code
_entity_poly.pdbx_strand_id
1 'polypeptide(L)'
;MTEALKEQIGKLQELQGRIQGLRAVPAHVFQTSRLGGTGKVAEELEVVKGIGEAGVSESVQGALQRARESLDKDGSSLGTEHRQERRKRRGERAATPEGYVNEDRKRTSFVRPATEEGVKMEGLGEWAREFNRTHDKSKLRIRERLLRLTVEDVMTVFLGIGASADGRVRVETIRAFGAREKPQAHGESGYSVFQQLTQQLGKVVEVESGATLQTIVELVESYDVVFVARCVLCGRVVSSEGHVPCVVRRWNGSGWDAEHIGCVIEGPI
;
A
#
# COMPACT_ATOMS: atom_id res chain seq x y z
N MET A 1 -33.49 18.82 14.24
CA MET A 1 -33.61 17.50 13.58
C MET A 1 -35.04 17.03 13.70
N THR A 2 -35.73 16.76 12.59
CA THR A 2 -37.12 16.28 12.60
C THR A 2 -37.18 14.79 12.96
N GLU A 3 -38.24 14.33 13.62
CA GLU A 3 -38.43 12.91 13.99
C GLU A 3 -38.38 11.98 12.76
N ALA A 4 -38.93 12.43 11.63
CA ALA A 4 -38.87 11.70 10.36
C ALA A 4 -37.43 11.45 9.85
N LEU A 5 -36.48 12.34 10.16
CA LEU A 5 -35.09 12.20 9.75
C LEU A 5 -34.34 11.21 10.65
N LYS A 6 -34.63 11.18 11.95
CA LYS A 6 -34.12 10.15 12.88
C LYS A 6 -34.56 8.76 12.44
N GLU A 7 -35.83 8.61 12.06
CA GLU A 7 -36.37 7.33 11.60
C GLU A 7 -35.67 6.84 10.32
N GLN A 8 -35.40 7.75 9.37
CA GLN A 8 -34.66 7.42 8.15
C GLN A 8 -33.21 7.02 8.43
N ILE A 9 -32.52 7.75 9.31
CA ILE A 9 -31.15 7.39 9.74
C ILE A 9 -31.16 5.99 10.38
N GLY A 10 -32.11 5.71 11.26
CA GLY A 10 -32.25 4.39 11.89
C GLY A 10 -32.41 3.26 10.88
N LYS A 11 -33.27 3.44 9.86
CA LYS A 11 -33.46 2.45 8.78
C LYS A 11 -32.18 2.21 7.96
N LEU A 12 -31.44 3.27 7.67
CA LEU A 12 -30.17 3.16 6.93
C LEU A 12 -29.07 2.50 7.77
N GLN A 13 -29.00 2.79 9.06
CA GLN A 13 -28.07 2.13 10.00
C GLN A 13 -28.39 0.64 10.16
N GLU A 14 -29.67 0.28 10.24
CA GLU A 14 -30.10 -1.12 10.30
C GLU A 14 -29.70 -1.87 9.02
N LEU A 15 -29.95 -1.28 7.84
CA LEU A 15 -29.51 -1.84 6.57
C LEU A 15 -27.98 -2.00 6.52
N GLN A 16 -27.24 -0.99 6.98
CA GLN A 16 -25.77 -1.05 7.05
C GLN A 16 -25.30 -2.20 7.93
N GLY A 17 -25.90 -2.40 9.11
CA GLY A 17 -25.59 -3.52 10.00
C GLY A 17 -25.85 -4.88 9.32
N ARG A 18 -26.97 -5.02 8.62
CA ARG A 18 -27.30 -6.22 7.84
C ARG A 18 -26.26 -6.48 6.73
N ILE A 19 -25.87 -5.45 5.98
CA ILE A 19 -24.83 -5.56 4.93
C ILE A 19 -23.47 -5.91 5.52
N GLN A 20 -23.10 -5.38 6.68
CA GLN A 20 -21.85 -5.78 7.35
C GLN A 20 -21.88 -7.26 7.75
N GLY A 21 -23.04 -7.78 8.18
CA GLY A 21 -23.25 -9.20 8.44
C GLY A 21 -22.98 -10.09 7.22
N LEU A 22 -23.28 -9.63 5.99
CA LEU A 22 -22.96 -10.38 4.77
C LEU A 22 -21.47 -10.66 4.59
N ARG A 23 -20.58 -9.85 5.17
CA ARG A 23 -19.12 -10.10 5.10
C ARG A 23 -18.69 -11.33 5.87
N ALA A 24 -19.49 -11.77 6.84
CA ALA A 24 -19.25 -13.01 7.58
C ALA A 24 -19.74 -14.24 6.82
N VAL A 25 -20.58 -14.08 5.79
CA VAL A 25 -21.09 -15.19 4.99
C VAL A 25 -19.95 -15.75 4.12
N PRO A 26 -19.64 -17.04 4.23
CA PRO A 26 -18.56 -17.65 3.46
C PRO A 26 -18.78 -17.53 1.94
N ALA A 27 -17.70 -17.25 1.20
CA ALA A 27 -17.75 -17.05 -0.26
C ALA A 27 -18.31 -18.25 -1.05
N HIS A 28 -18.24 -19.46 -0.48
CA HIS A 28 -18.73 -20.67 -1.12
C HIS A 28 -20.26 -20.71 -1.23
N VAL A 29 -21.00 -19.97 -0.40
CA VAL A 29 -22.48 -19.86 -0.49
C VAL A 29 -22.90 -19.31 -1.85
N PHE A 30 -22.13 -18.38 -2.41
CA PHE A 30 -22.40 -17.75 -3.71
C PHE A 30 -21.97 -18.60 -4.92
N GLN A 31 -21.34 -19.75 -4.69
CA GLN A 31 -20.86 -20.66 -5.76
C GLN A 31 -21.77 -21.88 -5.97
N THR A 32 -22.86 -22.01 -5.20
CA THR A 32 -23.64 -23.25 -5.07
C THR A 32 -24.59 -23.59 -6.22
N SER A 33 -24.56 -22.86 -7.35
CA SER A 33 -25.45 -23.12 -8.50
C SER A 33 -25.29 -24.50 -9.17
N ARG A 34 -24.43 -25.40 -8.67
CA ARG A 34 -24.15 -26.71 -9.31
C ARG A 34 -24.15 -27.93 -8.40
N LEU A 35 -24.22 -27.80 -7.08
CA LEU A 35 -24.14 -28.95 -6.17
C LEU A 35 -25.26 -28.85 -5.15
N GLY A 36 -26.17 -29.84 -5.16
CA GLY A 36 -27.34 -29.90 -4.27
C GLY A 36 -26.95 -29.65 -2.82
N GLY A 37 -27.33 -28.48 -2.31
CA GLY A 37 -26.87 -27.95 -1.04
C GLY A 37 -27.48 -28.65 0.17
N THR A 38 -26.64 -28.99 1.13
CA THR A 38 -27.02 -29.38 2.49
C THR A 38 -27.82 -28.26 3.18
N GLY A 39 -28.81 -28.60 4.03
CA GLY A 39 -29.76 -27.63 4.61
C GLY A 39 -29.20 -26.36 5.27
N LYS A 40 -27.94 -26.36 5.74
CA LYS A 40 -27.28 -25.16 6.28
C LYS A 40 -27.08 -24.04 5.24
N VAL A 41 -26.83 -24.40 3.98
CA VAL A 41 -26.66 -23.41 2.90
C VAL A 41 -27.99 -22.71 2.61
N ALA A 42 -29.11 -23.42 2.76
CA ALA A 42 -30.43 -22.86 2.52
C ALA A 42 -30.77 -21.76 3.54
N GLU A 43 -30.42 -21.97 4.81
CA GLU A 43 -30.61 -20.98 5.89
C GLU A 43 -29.77 -19.72 5.65
N GLU A 44 -28.48 -19.88 5.30
CA GLU A 44 -27.63 -18.73 4.98
C GLU A 44 -28.10 -17.97 3.73
N LEU A 45 -28.62 -18.68 2.72
CA LEU A 45 -29.20 -18.07 1.53
C LEU A 45 -30.49 -17.28 1.84
N GLU A 46 -31.30 -17.78 2.78
CA GLU A 46 -32.51 -17.09 3.23
C GLU A 46 -32.17 -15.76 3.92
N VAL A 47 -31.11 -15.72 4.72
CA VAL A 47 -30.59 -14.47 5.30
C VAL A 47 -30.17 -13.49 4.21
N VAL A 48 -29.41 -13.94 3.20
CA VAL A 48 -29.01 -13.10 2.06
C VAL A 48 -30.23 -12.54 1.33
N LYS A 49 -31.25 -13.37 1.11
CA LYS A 49 -32.51 -12.98 0.47
C LYS A 49 -33.25 -11.92 1.27
N GLY A 50 -33.38 -12.10 2.59
CA GLY A 50 -34.03 -11.12 3.47
C GLY A 50 -33.31 -9.75 3.50
N ILE A 51 -31.99 -9.74 3.34
CA ILE A 51 -31.22 -8.49 3.19
C ILE A 51 -31.50 -7.84 1.83
N GLY A 52 -31.59 -8.63 0.77
CA GLY A 52 -31.99 -8.16 -0.56
C GLY A 52 -33.38 -7.52 -0.55
N GLU A 53 -34.37 -8.20 0.04
CA GLU A 53 -35.74 -7.70 0.18
C GLU A 53 -35.79 -6.41 1.01
N ALA A 54 -35.05 -6.35 2.13
CA ALA A 54 -34.95 -5.14 2.95
C ALA A 54 -34.33 -3.97 2.18
N GLY A 55 -33.32 -4.23 1.35
CA GLY A 55 -32.66 -3.24 0.51
C GLY A 55 -33.56 -2.68 -0.60
N VAL A 56 -34.44 -3.51 -1.17
CA VAL A 56 -35.39 -3.10 -2.23
C VAL A 56 -36.67 -2.48 -1.65
N SER A 57 -36.85 -2.52 -0.33
CA SER A 57 -38.06 -2.00 0.31
C SER A 57 -38.23 -0.49 0.07
N GLU A 58 -39.46 -0.06 -0.18
CA GLU A 58 -39.79 1.35 -0.50
C GLU A 58 -39.33 2.32 0.61
N SER A 59 -39.36 1.88 1.87
CA SER A 59 -38.96 2.71 3.00
C SER A 59 -37.46 3.02 3.00
N VAL A 60 -36.62 2.03 2.64
CA VAL A 60 -35.17 2.17 2.51
C VAL A 60 -34.83 2.96 1.25
N GLN A 61 -35.45 2.64 0.11
CA GLN A 61 -35.22 3.37 -1.14
C GLN A 61 -35.62 4.84 -1.02
N GLY A 62 -36.74 5.14 -0.36
CA GLY A 62 -37.17 6.51 -0.07
C GLY A 62 -36.27 7.24 0.94
N ALA A 63 -35.61 6.53 1.87
CA ALA A 63 -34.60 7.12 2.76
C ALA A 63 -33.30 7.42 2.00
N LEU A 64 -32.84 6.50 1.13
CA LEU A 64 -31.66 6.69 0.29
C LEU A 64 -31.86 7.83 -0.71
N GLN A 65 -33.02 7.92 -1.34
CA GLN A 65 -33.35 9.01 -2.26
C GLN A 65 -33.33 10.37 -1.55
N ARG A 66 -33.94 10.47 -0.36
CA ARG A 66 -33.91 11.70 0.45
C ARG A 66 -32.51 12.06 0.91
N ALA A 67 -31.69 11.08 1.29
CA ALA A 67 -30.28 11.31 1.62
C ALA A 67 -29.50 11.85 0.41
N ARG A 68 -29.76 11.33 -0.80
CA ARG A 68 -29.17 11.83 -2.04
C ARG A 68 -29.60 13.27 -2.36
N GLU A 69 -30.89 13.55 -2.30
CA GLU A 69 -31.41 14.91 -2.51
C GLU A 69 -30.88 15.91 -1.47
N SER A 70 -30.66 15.46 -0.23
CA SER A 70 -30.03 16.27 0.80
C SER A 70 -28.56 16.56 0.48
N LEU A 71 -27.83 15.57 -0.05
CA LEU A 71 -26.44 15.73 -0.46
C LEU A 71 -26.33 16.70 -1.65
N ASP A 72 -27.22 16.59 -2.64
CA ASP A 72 -27.26 17.51 -3.79
C ASP A 72 -27.60 18.96 -3.39
N LYS A 73 -28.37 19.15 -2.31
CA LYS A 73 -28.71 20.47 -1.74
C LYS A 73 -27.64 21.02 -0.79
N ASP A 74 -26.82 20.15 -0.23
CA ASP A 74 -25.75 20.54 0.67
C ASP A 74 -24.58 21.08 -0.18
N GLY A 75 -24.63 22.39 -0.45
CA GLY A 75 -23.57 23.09 -1.18
C GLY A 75 -22.23 23.17 -0.42
N SER A 76 -22.11 22.52 0.75
CA SER A 76 -20.82 22.30 1.37
C SER A 76 -20.03 21.32 0.51
N SER A 77 -18.91 21.79 -0.06
CA SER A 77 -18.01 21.03 -0.94
C SER A 77 -17.25 19.91 -0.21
N LEU A 78 -17.84 19.33 0.83
CA LEU A 78 -17.35 18.18 1.59
C LEU A 78 -17.74 16.85 0.91
N GLY A 79 -18.19 16.92 -0.34
CA GLY A 79 -18.69 15.79 -1.12
C GLY A 79 -17.66 14.69 -1.34
N THR A 80 -18.12 13.45 -1.21
CA THR A 80 -17.46 12.20 -1.62
C THR A 80 -17.30 12.05 -3.15
N GLU A 81 -17.46 13.14 -3.90
CA GLU A 81 -17.59 13.17 -5.37
C GLU A 81 -16.32 12.81 -6.13
N HIS A 82 -15.15 12.78 -5.47
CA HIS A 82 -13.92 12.36 -6.16
C HIS A 82 -13.87 10.87 -6.51
N ARG A 83 -14.88 10.06 -6.13
CA ARG A 83 -14.83 8.60 -6.36
C ARG A 83 -15.45 8.11 -7.68
N GLN A 84 -16.22 8.92 -8.44
CA GLN A 84 -16.97 8.38 -9.60
C GLN A 84 -16.76 9.02 -10.97
N GLU A 85 -15.94 10.06 -11.13
CA GLU A 85 -15.72 10.68 -12.45
C GLU A 85 -14.36 10.34 -13.10
N ARG A 86 -14.08 9.06 -13.37
CA ARG A 86 -13.12 8.69 -14.44
C ARG A 86 -13.53 7.45 -15.24
N ARG A 87 -14.83 7.32 -15.52
CA ARG A 87 -15.32 6.40 -16.57
C ARG A 87 -16.09 7.18 -17.63
N LYS A 88 -15.37 7.90 -18.50
CA LYS A 88 -15.86 8.13 -19.87
C LYS A 88 -14.76 8.65 -20.80
N ARG A 89 -14.87 8.17 -22.05
CA ARG A 89 -14.19 8.57 -23.29
C ARG A 89 -12.81 7.96 -23.57
N ARG A 90 -12.83 6.67 -23.90
CA ARG A 90 -11.93 6.11 -24.91
C ARG A 90 -12.56 6.45 -26.28
N GLY A 91 -12.22 7.61 -26.81
CA GLY A 91 -12.65 8.08 -28.12
C GLY A 91 -11.55 8.94 -28.70
N GLU A 92 -11.18 8.63 -29.94
CA GLU A 92 -10.26 9.33 -30.83
C GLU A 92 -8.76 9.01 -30.70
N ARG A 93 -8.23 8.52 -31.83
CA ARG A 93 -6.84 8.18 -32.06
C ARG A 93 -6.03 9.49 -32.04
N ALA A 94 -5.39 9.79 -30.92
CA ALA A 94 -4.37 10.83 -30.87
C ALA A 94 -3.17 10.41 -31.74
N ALA A 95 -2.65 11.38 -32.48
CA ALA A 95 -1.49 11.24 -33.35
C ALA A 95 -0.29 10.63 -32.61
N THR A 96 0.59 10.00 -33.39
CA THR A 96 1.87 9.42 -32.98
C THR A 96 2.54 10.29 -31.90
N PRO A 97 2.90 9.74 -30.73
CA PRO A 97 3.51 10.52 -29.66
C PRO A 97 4.73 11.26 -30.22
N GLU A 98 4.75 12.58 -30.11
CA GLU A 98 5.96 13.35 -30.36
C GLU A 98 7.09 12.78 -29.51
N GLY A 99 8.27 12.64 -30.12
CA GLY A 99 9.42 12.01 -29.49
C GLY A 99 9.70 12.66 -28.14
N TYR A 100 9.64 11.85 -27.08
CA TYR A 100 9.82 12.29 -25.70
C TYR A 100 11.14 13.05 -25.59
N VAL A 101 11.05 14.38 -25.44
CA VAL A 101 12.21 15.21 -25.11
C VAL A 101 12.53 14.87 -23.66
N ASN A 102 13.68 14.23 -23.43
CA ASN A 102 14.21 14.07 -22.08
C ASN A 102 14.57 15.46 -21.56
N GLU A 103 13.59 16.15 -20.98
CA GLU A 103 13.90 17.28 -20.12
C GLU A 103 14.74 16.74 -18.97
N ASP A 104 15.96 17.27 -18.83
CA ASP A 104 16.88 17.00 -17.73
C ASP A 104 16.27 17.53 -16.42
N ARG A 105 15.23 16.84 -15.93
CA ARG A 105 14.62 17.11 -14.63
C ARG A 105 15.69 16.88 -13.59
N LYS A 106 16.01 17.93 -12.82
CA LYS A 106 16.90 17.86 -11.67
C LYS A 106 16.43 16.73 -10.76
N ARG A 107 17.11 15.58 -10.83
CA ARG A 107 16.78 14.39 -10.04
C ARG A 107 16.96 14.77 -8.58
N THR A 108 15.86 14.92 -7.86
CA THR A 108 15.88 14.85 -6.39
C THR A 108 16.38 13.47 -6.04
N SER A 109 17.61 13.36 -5.54
CA SER A 109 18.22 12.08 -5.16
C SER A 109 17.30 11.37 -4.18
N PHE A 110 16.94 10.13 -4.48
CA PHE A 110 16.08 9.36 -3.58
C PHE A 110 16.83 8.99 -2.30
N VAL A 111 18.16 8.96 -2.36
CA VAL A 111 19.02 8.37 -1.35
C VAL A 111 19.89 9.43 -0.69
N ARG A 112 20.15 9.26 0.61
CA ARG A 112 21.13 10.05 1.35
C ARG A 112 22.51 9.93 0.68
N PRO A 113 23.22 11.04 0.41
CA PRO A 113 24.59 10.97 -0.10
C PRO A 113 25.46 10.09 0.80
N ALA A 114 26.21 9.16 0.20
CA ALA A 114 27.09 8.28 0.95
C ALA A 114 28.19 9.12 1.63
N THR A 115 28.09 9.31 2.94
CA THR A 115 29.11 10.00 3.75
C THR A 115 30.18 9.04 4.27
N GLU A 116 29.87 7.75 4.30
CA GLU A 116 30.72 6.70 4.85
C GLU A 116 31.30 5.81 3.76
N GLU A 117 32.48 5.25 4.02
CA GLU A 117 33.02 4.21 3.17
C GLU A 117 32.11 2.97 3.23
N GLY A 118 31.75 2.43 2.06
CA GLY A 118 30.92 1.22 2.00
C GLY A 118 31.59 0.01 2.66
N VAL A 119 30.79 -0.83 3.34
CA VAL A 119 31.27 -2.06 4.00
C VAL A 119 31.98 -2.98 3.01
N LYS A 120 33.15 -3.51 3.37
CA LYS A 120 33.87 -4.53 2.58
C LYS A 120 33.26 -5.91 2.78
N MET A 121 33.31 -6.76 1.75
CA MET A 121 32.81 -8.14 1.83
C MET A 121 33.42 -8.94 3.00
N GLU A 122 34.72 -8.74 3.27
CA GLU A 122 35.44 -9.39 4.38
C GLU A 122 34.94 -8.94 5.77
N GLY A 123 34.55 -7.66 5.90
CA GLY A 123 34.06 -7.07 7.16
C GLY A 123 32.56 -7.18 7.38
N LEU A 124 31.81 -7.74 6.41
CA LEU A 124 30.35 -7.79 6.45
C LEU A 124 29.81 -8.52 7.70
N GLY A 125 30.49 -9.58 8.13
CA GLY A 125 30.08 -10.36 9.30
C GLY A 125 30.22 -9.60 10.62
N GLU A 126 31.27 -8.78 10.77
CA GLU A 126 31.48 -7.94 11.95
C GLU A 126 30.52 -6.76 11.98
N TRP A 127 30.36 -6.10 10.83
CA TRP A 127 29.39 -5.02 10.66
C TRP A 127 27.97 -5.48 11.02
N ALA A 128 27.55 -6.66 10.55
CA ALA A 128 26.25 -7.24 10.89
C ALA A 128 26.06 -7.52 12.39
N ARG A 129 27.13 -7.97 13.08
CA ARG A 129 27.09 -8.18 14.53
C ARG A 129 26.95 -6.86 15.27
N GLU A 130 27.71 -5.84 14.87
CA GLU A 130 27.61 -4.50 15.45
C GLU A 130 26.23 -3.90 15.21
N PHE A 131 25.73 -3.97 13.98
CA PHE A 131 24.38 -3.53 13.65
C PHE A 131 23.33 -4.16 14.58
N ASN A 132 23.39 -5.48 14.79
CA ASN A 132 22.45 -6.20 15.65
C ASN A 132 22.56 -5.86 17.15
N ARG A 133 23.71 -5.35 17.60
CA ARG A 133 23.92 -4.85 18.98
C ARG A 133 23.28 -3.48 19.16
N THR A 134 23.43 -2.61 18.16
CA THR A 134 23.00 -1.21 18.22
C THR A 134 21.51 -1.04 17.92
N HIS A 135 20.94 -1.90 17.07
CA HIS A 135 19.54 -1.80 16.64
C HIS A 135 18.70 -2.87 17.35
N ASP A 136 17.72 -2.41 18.12
CA ASP A 136 16.79 -3.24 18.88
C ASP A 136 15.66 -3.78 18.00
N LYS A 137 15.02 -2.90 17.22
CA LYS A 137 13.86 -3.20 16.35
C LYS A 137 14.20 -3.90 15.04
N SER A 138 15.46 -3.87 14.65
CA SER A 138 15.93 -4.43 13.38
C SER A 138 16.94 -5.54 13.63
N LYS A 139 16.82 -6.64 12.90
CA LYS A 139 17.77 -7.77 12.98
C LYS A 139 18.26 -8.17 11.60
N LEU A 140 19.58 -8.22 11.46
CA LEU A 140 20.29 -8.57 10.24
C LEU A 140 20.83 -10.01 10.35
N ARG A 141 20.60 -10.84 9.33
CA ARG A 141 21.20 -12.17 9.22
C ARG A 141 21.81 -12.35 7.85
N ILE A 142 23.02 -12.90 7.80
CA ILE A 142 23.74 -13.18 6.55
C ILE A 142 23.66 -14.68 6.25
N ARG A 143 23.37 -15.02 5.00
CA ARG A 143 23.45 -16.39 4.46
C ARG A 143 24.04 -16.31 3.06
N GLU A 144 25.30 -16.67 2.92
CA GLU A 144 26.03 -16.60 1.64
C GLU A 144 25.95 -15.19 1.02
N ARG A 145 25.33 -15.06 -0.16
CA ARG A 145 25.10 -13.81 -0.90
C ARG A 145 23.71 -13.21 -0.66
N LEU A 146 23.03 -13.66 0.38
CA LEU A 146 21.72 -13.17 0.76
C LEU A 146 21.79 -12.59 2.17
N LEU A 147 21.42 -11.33 2.29
CA LEU A 147 21.26 -10.66 3.56
C LEU A 147 19.76 -10.54 3.85
N ARG A 148 19.36 -10.95 5.05
CA ARG A 148 17.98 -10.87 5.52
C ARG A 148 17.89 -9.84 6.64
N LEU A 149 17.20 -8.75 6.38
CA LEU A 149 16.88 -7.70 7.34
C LEU A 149 15.44 -7.87 7.80
N THR A 150 15.22 -8.07 9.09
CA THR A 150 13.89 -8.16 9.69
C THR A 150 13.64 -6.90 10.52
N VAL A 151 12.60 -6.16 10.16
CA VAL A 151 12.05 -5.04 10.95
C VAL A 151 10.87 -5.60 11.75
N GLU A 152 10.99 -5.59 13.08
CA GLU A 152 10.03 -6.20 14.00
C GLU A 152 8.59 -5.72 13.73
N ASP A 153 7.64 -6.66 13.70
CA ASP A 153 6.22 -6.46 13.43
C ASP A 153 5.82 -5.79 12.10
N VAL A 154 6.79 -5.40 11.27
CA VAL A 154 6.53 -4.74 9.99
C VAL A 154 6.81 -5.67 8.82
N MET A 155 8.07 -6.03 8.60
CA MET A 155 8.48 -6.73 7.38
C MET A 155 9.81 -7.48 7.50
N THR A 156 10.04 -8.38 6.56
CA THR A 156 11.36 -8.97 6.29
C THR A 156 11.78 -8.64 4.87
N VAL A 157 12.98 -8.09 4.73
CA VAL A 157 13.58 -7.72 3.45
C VAL A 157 14.76 -8.65 3.16
N PHE A 158 14.77 -9.20 1.96
CA PHE A 158 15.87 -10.00 1.42
C PHE A 158 16.65 -9.14 0.43
N LEU A 159 17.94 -9.00 0.70
CA LEU A 159 18.90 -8.24 -0.09
C LEU A 159 19.86 -9.23 -0.74
N GLY A 160 19.80 -9.35 -2.06
CA GLY A 160 20.84 -10.02 -2.82
C GLY A 160 22.06 -9.11 -2.90
N ILE A 161 23.21 -9.60 -2.44
CA ILE A 161 24.44 -8.83 -2.34
C ILE A 161 25.53 -9.37 -3.27
N GLY A 162 26.24 -8.45 -3.91
CA GLY A 162 27.42 -8.68 -4.73
C GLY A 162 28.63 -7.93 -4.20
N ALA A 163 29.77 -8.12 -4.87
CA ALA A 163 31.00 -7.38 -4.59
C ALA A 163 31.28 -6.40 -5.73
N SER A 164 31.55 -5.15 -5.40
CA SER A 164 32.09 -4.16 -6.33
C SER A 164 33.56 -4.48 -6.67
N ALA A 165 34.13 -3.80 -7.68
CA ALA A 165 35.54 -3.93 -8.05
C ALA A 165 36.50 -3.65 -6.86
N ASP A 166 36.11 -2.72 -5.97
CA ASP A 166 36.87 -2.37 -4.76
C ASP A 166 36.68 -3.37 -3.61
N GLY A 167 35.97 -4.48 -3.82
CA GLY A 167 35.63 -5.46 -2.77
C GLY A 167 34.55 -5.00 -1.78
N ARG A 168 33.90 -3.86 -2.04
CA ARG A 168 32.78 -3.33 -1.24
C ARG A 168 31.48 -4.06 -1.56
N VAL A 169 30.63 -4.23 -0.55
CA VAL A 169 29.32 -4.87 -0.68
C VAL A 169 28.40 -3.95 -1.48
N ARG A 170 27.79 -4.49 -2.54
CA ARG A 170 26.78 -3.81 -3.34
C ARG A 170 25.47 -4.58 -3.25
N VAL A 171 24.35 -3.87 -3.12
CA VAL A 171 23.01 -4.48 -3.19
C VAL A 171 22.62 -4.59 -4.67
N GLU A 172 22.32 -5.82 -5.12
CA GLU A 172 21.93 -6.11 -6.51
C GLU A 172 20.42 -6.27 -6.63
N THR A 173 19.78 -6.90 -5.64
CA THR A 173 18.34 -7.14 -5.64
C THR A 173 17.76 -6.92 -4.26
N ILE A 174 16.49 -6.51 -4.20
CA ILE A 174 15.78 -6.24 -2.96
C ILE A 174 14.35 -6.74 -3.06
N ARG A 175 13.88 -7.47 -2.04
CA ARG A 175 12.50 -8.00 -1.96
C ARG A 175 11.97 -7.87 -0.55
N ALA A 176 10.78 -7.28 -0.39
CA ALA A 176 10.12 -7.08 0.89
C ALA A 176 8.90 -7.99 1.06
N PHE A 177 8.72 -8.53 2.26
CA PHE A 177 7.62 -9.42 2.65
C PHE A 177 7.07 -9.01 4.01
N GLY A 178 5.80 -9.29 4.29
CA GLY A 178 5.23 -9.02 5.60
C GLY A 178 5.89 -9.84 6.71
N ALA A 179 5.93 -9.33 7.94
CA ALA A 179 6.59 -10.01 9.07
C ALA A 179 6.08 -11.45 9.33
N ARG A 180 4.80 -11.72 9.05
CA ARG A 180 4.15 -13.03 9.24
C ARG A 180 3.98 -13.81 7.93
N GLU A 181 4.47 -13.28 6.84
CA GLU A 181 4.31 -13.88 5.53
C GLU A 181 5.30 -15.04 5.34
N LYS A 182 4.81 -16.17 4.83
CA LYS A 182 5.67 -17.26 4.39
C LYS A 182 6.10 -16.97 2.95
N PRO A 183 7.40 -16.88 2.63
CA PRO A 183 7.85 -16.67 1.26
C PRO A 183 7.27 -17.75 0.34
N GLN A 184 6.51 -17.34 -0.67
CA GLN A 184 6.01 -18.26 -1.68
C GLN A 184 7.13 -18.61 -2.67
N ALA A 185 7.07 -19.80 -3.28
CA ALA A 185 8.08 -20.25 -4.25
C ALA A 185 8.22 -19.31 -5.47
N HIS A 186 7.18 -18.52 -5.76
CA HIS A 186 7.16 -17.54 -6.86
C HIS A 186 7.80 -16.18 -6.50
N GLY A 187 8.24 -16.00 -5.25
CA GLY A 187 9.17 -14.95 -4.86
C GLY A 187 8.60 -13.53 -4.75
N GLU A 188 7.29 -13.35 -4.85
CA GLU A 188 6.59 -12.08 -4.60
C GLU A 188 5.72 -12.19 -3.35
N SER A 189 5.47 -11.04 -2.70
CA SER A 189 4.53 -10.95 -1.59
C SER A 189 3.08 -11.13 -2.07
N GLY A 190 2.24 -11.78 -1.27
CA GLY A 190 0.80 -11.87 -1.47
C GLY A 190 0.04 -10.59 -1.09
N TYR A 191 0.69 -9.66 -0.38
CA TYR A 191 0.10 -8.37 0.00
C TYR A 191 0.57 -7.25 -0.94
N SER A 192 -0.39 -6.48 -1.45
CA SER A 192 -0.15 -5.37 -2.39
C SER A 192 0.79 -4.30 -1.84
N VAL A 193 0.73 -4.03 -0.53
CA VAL A 193 1.62 -3.05 0.12
C VAL A 193 3.09 -3.44 -0.05
N PHE A 194 3.45 -4.70 0.21
CA PHE A 194 4.83 -5.15 0.10
C PHE A 194 5.26 -5.42 -1.35
N GLN A 195 4.32 -5.73 -2.26
CA GLN A 195 4.59 -5.74 -3.71
C GLN A 195 5.01 -4.34 -4.18
N GLN A 196 4.24 -3.32 -3.81
CA GLN A 196 4.54 -1.93 -4.16
C GLN A 196 5.83 -1.46 -3.49
N LEU A 197 6.04 -1.80 -2.22
CA LEU A 197 7.29 -1.50 -1.52
C LEU A 197 8.50 -2.13 -2.21
N THR A 198 8.39 -3.40 -2.61
CA THR A 198 9.44 -4.11 -3.36
C THR A 198 9.75 -3.40 -4.68
N GLN A 199 8.72 -2.99 -5.41
CA GLN A 199 8.91 -2.24 -6.66
C GLN A 199 9.59 -0.89 -6.43
N GLN A 200 9.21 -0.15 -5.37
CA GLN A 200 9.83 1.14 -5.05
C GLN A 200 11.28 0.98 -4.63
N LEU A 201 11.57 0.04 -3.73
CA LEU A 201 12.93 -0.28 -3.30
C LEU A 201 13.80 -0.76 -4.48
N GLY A 202 13.25 -1.59 -5.37
CA GLY A 202 13.94 -2.04 -6.59
C GLY A 202 14.36 -0.87 -7.48
N LYS A 203 13.44 0.08 -7.73
CA LYS A 203 13.75 1.31 -8.47
C LYS A 203 14.87 2.12 -7.81
N VAL A 204 14.87 2.23 -6.48
CA VAL A 204 15.92 2.94 -5.75
C VAL A 204 17.28 2.25 -5.95
N VAL A 205 17.34 0.91 -5.84
CA VAL A 205 18.59 0.15 -6.06
C VAL A 205 19.09 0.27 -7.52
N GLU A 206 18.18 0.30 -8.49
CA GLU A 206 18.52 0.45 -9.91
C GLU A 206 19.02 1.86 -10.25
N VAL A 207 18.31 2.89 -9.79
CA VAL A 207 18.64 4.30 -10.07
C VAL A 207 19.89 4.73 -9.30
N GLU A 208 20.00 4.33 -8.04
CA GLU A 208 21.09 4.72 -7.13
C GLU A 208 22.07 3.55 -6.98
N SER A 209 22.60 3.09 -8.11
CA SER A 209 23.52 1.95 -8.18
C SER A 209 24.80 2.08 -7.33
N GLY A 210 25.13 3.31 -6.92
CA GLY A 210 26.24 3.65 -6.01
C GLY A 210 25.87 3.73 -4.52
N ALA A 211 24.60 3.47 -4.16
CA ALA A 211 24.18 3.46 -2.77
C ALA A 211 24.93 2.38 -1.97
N THR A 212 25.46 2.77 -0.81
CA THR A 212 26.15 1.83 0.08
C THR A 212 25.15 0.88 0.74
N LEU A 213 25.62 -0.29 1.20
CA LEU A 213 24.80 -1.21 1.97
C LEU A 213 24.17 -0.51 3.19
N GLN A 214 24.95 0.32 3.88
CA GLN A 214 24.48 1.07 5.05
C GLN A 214 23.30 1.97 4.68
N THR A 215 23.41 2.72 3.58
CA THR A 215 22.34 3.62 3.16
C THR A 215 21.06 2.87 2.75
N ILE A 216 21.18 1.71 2.11
CA ILE A 216 20.01 0.88 1.79
C ILE A 216 19.39 0.30 3.07
N VAL A 217 20.18 -0.10 4.06
CA VAL A 217 19.67 -0.56 5.35
C VAL A 217 18.97 0.57 6.11
N GLU A 218 19.56 1.76 6.20
CA GLU A 218 18.91 2.95 6.78
C GLU A 218 17.57 3.28 6.09
N LEU A 219 17.54 3.20 4.76
CA LEU A 219 16.32 3.37 3.97
C LEU A 219 15.26 2.33 4.37
N VAL A 220 15.64 1.05 4.46
CA VAL A 220 14.70 -0.02 4.86
C VAL A 220 14.22 0.17 6.30
N GLU A 221 15.07 0.61 7.22
CA GLU A 221 14.69 0.89 8.61
C GLU A 221 13.70 2.05 8.73
N SER A 222 13.74 3.04 7.83
CA SER A 222 12.77 4.15 7.79
C SER A 222 11.31 3.72 7.54
N TYR A 223 11.09 2.44 7.22
CA TYR A 223 9.77 1.84 7.07
C TYR A 223 9.23 1.21 8.35
N ASP A 224 9.92 1.29 9.49
CA ASP A 224 9.40 0.86 10.80
C ASP A 224 8.02 1.49 11.12
N VAL A 225 7.81 2.71 10.64
CA VAL A 225 6.57 3.47 10.79
C VAL A 225 5.65 3.40 9.56
N VAL A 226 5.85 2.48 8.61
CA VAL A 226 5.11 2.50 7.32
C VAL A 226 3.59 2.53 7.49
N PHE A 227 3.03 1.85 8.48
CA PHE A 227 1.58 1.78 8.71
C PHE A 227 1.00 2.95 9.52
N VAL A 228 1.85 3.83 10.06
CA VAL A 228 1.43 4.96 10.90
C VAL A 228 1.95 6.31 10.41
N ALA A 229 2.96 6.31 9.54
CA ALA A 229 3.55 7.50 8.95
C ALA A 229 2.53 8.25 8.09
N ARG A 230 2.39 9.55 8.36
CA ARG A 230 1.58 10.44 7.55
C ARG A 230 2.37 10.92 6.35
N CYS A 231 1.72 10.96 5.19
CA CYS A 231 2.31 11.51 3.99
C CYS A 231 2.61 12.99 4.21
N VAL A 232 3.84 13.43 3.92
CA VAL A 232 4.23 14.84 4.09
C VAL A 232 3.48 15.79 3.14
N LEU A 233 2.85 15.23 2.09
CA LEU A 233 2.16 15.99 1.06
C LEU A 233 0.66 16.10 1.32
N CYS A 234 -0.03 14.98 1.57
CA CYS A 234 -1.48 14.98 1.79
C CYS A 234 -1.90 14.87 3.27
N GLY A 235 -0.95 14.66 4.19
CA GLY A 235 -1.19 14.52 5.63
C GLY A 235 -1.87 13.23 6.07
N ARG A 236 -2.20 12.32 5.15
CA ARG A 236 -2.91 11.06 5.44
C ARG A 236 -1.93 9.90 5.65
N VAL A 237 -2.30 8.93 6.47
CA VAL A 237 -1.52 7.69 6.66
C VAL A 237 -1.65 6.78 5.44
N VAL A 238 -2.87 6.65 4.94
CA VAL A 238 -3.22 5.79 3.81
C VAL A 238 -3.73 6.66 2.67
N SER A 239 -3.31 6.33 1.44
CA SER A 239 -3.80 6.97 0.23
C SER A 239 -5.31 6.78 0.10
N SER A 240 -6.01 7.81 -0.39
CA SER A 240 -7.42 7.68 -0.79
C SER A 240 -7.60 6.69 -1.94
N GLU A 241 -6.54 6.50 -2.73
CA GLU A 241 -6.51 5.58 -3.85
C GLU A 241 -5.72 4.32 -3.49
N GLY A 242 -6.34 3.16 -3.64
CA GLY A 242 -5.68 1.85 -3.42
C GLY A 242 -5.46 1.44 -1.97
N HIS A 243 -5.79 2.31 -1.00
CA HIS A 243 -5.60 2.05 0.44
C HIS A 243 -4.18 1.62 0.82
N VAL A 244 -3.19 2.21 0.14
CA VAL A 244 -1.77 1.90 0.36
C VAL A 244 -1.17 2.94 1.32
N PRO A 245 -0.37 2.53 2.33
CA PRO A 245 0.36 3.45 3.18
C PRO A 245 1.47 4.20 2.43
N CYS A 246 2.17 5.09 3.13
CA CYS A 246 3.31 5.83 2.58
C CYS A 246 4.50 4.89 2.30
N VAL A 247 4.56 4.32 1.11
CA VAL A 247 5.62 3.38 0.68
C VAL A 247 6.80 4.06 -0.04
N VAL A 248 6.68 5.34 -0.39
CA VAL A 248 7.79 6.12 -0.93
C VAL A 248 8.55 6.77 0.23
N ARG A 249 9.88 6.75 0.13
CA ARG A 249 10.81 7.40 1.06
C ARG A 249 11.72 8.32 0.28
N ARG A 250 11.83 9.56 0.75
CA ARG A 250 12.70 10.58 0.13
C ARG A 250 13.60 11.20 1.17
N TRP A 251 14.89 11.26 0.89
CA TRP A 251 15.83 11.94 1.78
C TRP A 251 15.67 13.47 1.65
N ASN A 252 15.47 14.16 2.77
CA ASN A 252 15.31 15.62 2.81
C ASN A 252 16.53 16.37 3.38
N GLY A 253 17.64 15.67 3.62
CA GLY A 253 18.85 16.22 4.25
C GLY A 253 18.96 15.91 5.73
N SER A 254 17.84 15.73 6.43
CA SER A 254 17.78 15.44 7.87
C SER A 254 17.15 14.09 8.21
N GLY A 255 16.28 13.58 7.34
CA GLY A 255 15.56 12.34 7.53
C GLY A 255 14.86 11.88 6.27
N TRP A 256 14.05 10.83 6.44
CA TRP A 256 13.28 10.20 5.38
C TRP A 256 11.83 10.67 5.43
N ASP A 257 11.43 11.46 4.45
CA ASP A 257 10.04 11.85 4.26
C ASP A 257 9.22 10.68 3.73
N ALA A 258 8.02 10.52 4.28
CA ALA A 258 7.08 9.49 3.90
C ALA A 258 6.08 10.03 2.87
N GLU A 259 5.95 9.36 1.72
CA GLU A 259 5.04 9.77 0.65
C GLU A 259 4.20 8.58 0.14
N HIS A 260 2.98 8.86 -0.32
CA HIS A 260 2.23 7.90 -1.14
C HIS A 260 2.76 7.90 -2.57
N ILE A 261 2.65 6.77 -3.28
CA ILE A 261 3.07 6.67 -4.69
C ILE A 261 2.37 7.72 -5.58
N GLY A 262 1.08 7.97 -5.35
CA GLY A 262 0.31 8.96 -6.12
C GLY A 262 0.43 10.39 -5.61
N CYS A 263 1.04 10.61 -4.44
CA CYS A 263 1.23 11.96 -3.91
C CYS A 263 2.54 12.58 -4.37
N VAL A 264 3.44 11.83 -5.01
CA VAL A 264 4.73 12.34 -5.51
C VAL A 264 4.45 13.61 -6.31
N ILE A 265 4.91 14.76 -5.80
CA ILE A 265 4.84 16.01 -6.55
C ILE A 265 5.62 15.74 -7.82
N GLU A 266 4.91 15.62 -8.95
CA GLU A 266 5.49 15.99 -10.22
C GLU A 266 5.84 17.46 -10.06
N GLY A 267 7.10 17.74 -9.66
CA GLY A 267 7.61 19.10 -9.64
C GLY A 267 7.29 19.75 -10.98
N PRO A 268 7.05 21.08 -11.02
CA PRO A 268 6.46 21.75 -12.17
C PRO A 268 7.12 21.29 -13.48
N ILE A 269 6.24 20.85 -14.38
CA ILE A 269 6.49 20.66 -15.81
C ILE A 269 6.82 22.02 -16.41
#